data_AF-A0A317H6T0-F1
#
_entry.id   AF-A0A317H6T0-F1
#
_cell.length_a   1.000
_cell.length_b   1.000
_cell.length_c   1.000
_cell.angle_alpha   90.00
_cell.angle_beta   90.00
_cell.angle_gamma   90.00
#
_symmetry.space_group_name_H-M   'P 1'
#
loop_
_entity.id
_entity.type
_entity.pdbx_description
1 polymer ?
#
loop_
_entity_poly.entity_id
_entity_poly.type
_entity_poly.pdbx_seq_one_letter_code
_entity_poly.pdbx_strand_id
1 'polypeptide(L)'
;MGTKIASFFKKQMKQTDKPLLLGRCLLAGLFMGLVIAVLVLVFNIIYRDQTRLETYDIIMPFSIFTAFPLFGVVSGGAYFLFANYLHRGDTIYMIVWVLVMLILVVLSIYTGHEEAPGLKGFRGLFVGIILITGLFTAFGIPFLAHHPRLYLTQEDIRGEE
;
A
#
# COMPACT_ATOMS: atom_id res chain seq x y z
N MET A 1 -35.65 32.17 -4.86
CA MET A 1 -34.47 32.43 -4.01
C MET A 1 -33.93 31.18 -3.29
N GLY A 2 -34.73 30.12 -3.06
CA GLY A 2 -34.30 28.89 -2.36
C GLY A 2 -33.34 27.94 -3.10
N THR A 3 -33.25 28.00 -4.43
CA THR A 3 -32.37 27.12 -5.23
C THR A 3 -30.87 27.43 -5.09
N LYS A 4 -30.50 28.70 -4.86
CA LYS A 4 -29.08 29.07 -4.64
C LYS A 4 -28.56 28.58 -3.28
N ILE A 5 -29.40 28.61 -2.23
CA ILE A 5 -29.02 28.18 -0.88
C ILE A 5 -28.79 26.66 -0.86
N ALA A 6 -29.67 25.88 -1.49
CA ALA A 6 -29.50 24.43 -1.65
C ALA A 6 -28.21 24.08 -2.42
N SER A 7 -27.87 24.85 -3.46
CA SER A 7 -26.62 24.65 -4.22
C SER A 7 -25.37 25.00 -3.40
N PHE A 8 -25.47 26.00 -2.51
CA PHE A 8 -24.36 26.45 -1.66
C PHE A 8 -24.12 25.45 -0.52
N PHE A 9 -25.18 24.92 0.10
CA PHE A 9 -25.09 23.84 1.09
C PHE A 9 -24.57 22.54 0.48
N LYS A 10 -25.00 22.17 -0.72
CA LYS A 10 -24.46 20.99 -1.43
C LYS A 10 -22.97 21.15 -1.76
N LYS A 11 -22.51 22.38 -2.03
CA LYS A 11 -21.10 22.68 -2.28
C LYS A 11 -20.26 22.67 -1.00
N GLN A 12 -20.84 23.13 0.12
CA GLN A 12 -20.22 23.09 1.45
C GLN A 12 -20.15 21.66 2.00
N MET A 13 -21.20 20.85 1.86
CA MET A 13 -21.19 19.43 2.25
C MET A 13 -20.13 18.65 1.46
N LYS A 14 -20.08 18.82 0.13
CA LYS A 14 -19.05 18.17 -0.72
C LYS A 14 -17.60 18.57 -0.40
N GLN A 15 -17.40 19.63 0.39
CA GLN A 15 -16.08 20.10 0.82
C GLN A 15 -15.67 19.51 2.17
N THR A 16 -16.64 19.19 3.04
CA THR A 16 -16.43 18.49 4.33
C THR A 16 -16.13 16.99 4.16
N ASP A 17 -16.56 16.36 3.08
CA ASP A 17 -16.39 14.92 2.86
C ASP A 17 -14.97 14.52 2.41
N LYS A 18 -14.24 15.44 1.76
CA LYS A 18 -12.90 15.19 1.21
C LYS A 18 -11.82 14.87 2.26
N PRO A 19 -11.69 15.62 3.37
CA PRO A 19 -10.71 15.29 4.40
C PRO A 19 -11.02 13.95 5.09
N LEU A 20 -12.31 13.62 5.26
CA LEU A 20 -12.73 12.34 5.81
C LEU A 20 -12.33 11.19 4.88
N LEU A 21 -12.63 11.31 3.58
CA LEU A 21 -12.31 10.30 2.57
C LEU A 21 -10.79 10.08 2.42
N LEU A 22 -10.01 11.16 2.50
CA LEU A 22 -8.54 11.09 2.56
C LEU A 22 -8.06 10.36 3.82
N GLY A 23 -8.65 10.64 4.98
CA GLY A 23 -8.36 9.92 6.22
C GLY A 23 -8.60 8.41 6.10
N ARG A 24 -9.71 8.01 5.48
CA ARG A 24 -10.05 6.60 5.22
C ARG A 24 -9.01 5.91 4.34
N CYS A 25 -8.59 6.56 3.25
CA CYS A 25 -7.59 6.01 2.34
C CYS A 25 -6.20 5.92 2.98
N LEU A 26 -5.80 6.91 3.78
CA LEU A 26 -4.53 6.89 4.50
C LEU A 26 -4.51 5.81 5.58
N LEU A 27 -5.61 5.64 6.32
CA LEU A 27 -5.75 4.62 7.35
C LEU A 27 -5.75 3.21 6.74
N ALA A 28 -6.44 3.03 5.61
CA ALA A 28 -6.40 1.79 4.83
C ALA A 28 -4.96 1.45 4.38
N GLY A 29 -4.24 2.45 3.85
CA GLY A 29 -2.84 2.31 3.46
C GLY A 29 -1.93 1.96 4.64
N LEU A 30 -2.10 2.62 5.79
CA LEU A 30 -1.35 2.34 7.02
C LEU A 30 -1.59 0.91 7.52
N PHE A 31 -2.84 0.48 7.58
CA PHE A 31 -3.21 -0.86 8.03
C PHE A 31 -2.62 -1.92 7.11
N MET A 32 -2.75 -1.73 5.79
CA MET A 32 -2.12 -2.62 4.81
C MET A 32 -0.60 -2.64 4.93
N GLY A 33 0.04 -1.49 5.14
CA GLY A 33 1.48 -1.41 5.34
C GLY A 33 1.95 -2.17 6.59
N LEU A 34 1.14 -2.22 7.65
CA LEU A 34 1.41 -3.00 8.85
C LEU A 34 1.27 -4.50 8.60
N VAL A 35 0.23 -4.93 7.87
CA VAL A 35 0.07 -6.33 7.44
C VAL A 35 1.24 -6.77 6.55
N ILE A 36 1.65 -5.93 5.59
CA ILE A 36 2.81 -6.18 4.74
C ILE A 36 4.08 -6.30 5.58
N ALA A 37 4.29 -5.41 6.55
CA ALA A 37 5.46 -5.47 7.43
C ALA A 37 5.56 -6.82 8.16
N VAL A 38 4.44 -7.31 8.70
CA VAL A 38 4.38 -8.62 9.37
C VAL A 38 4.67 -9.76 8.39
N LEU A 39 4.07 -9.75 7.21
CA LEU A 39 4.30 -10.79 6.19
C LEU A 39 5.74 -10.79 5.69
N VAL A 40 6.32 -9.62 5.45
CA VAL A 40 7.72 -9.47 5.03
C VAL A 40 8.67 -9.92 6.13
N LEU A 41 8.36 -9.63 7.40
CA LEU A 41 9.15 -10.12 8.53
C LEU A 41 9.14 -11.65 8.59
N VAL A 42 7.96 -12.27 8.52
CA VAL A 42 7.80 -13.73 8.54
C VAL A 42 8.55 -14.36 7.37
N PHE A 43 8.38 -13.79 6.17
CA PHE A 43 9.11 -14.23 4.98
C PHE A 43 10.62 -14.11 5.15
N ASN A 44 11.11 -13.00 5.71
CA ASN A 44 12.53 -12.78 5.97
C ASN A 44 13.09 -13.82 6.95
N ILE A 45 12.37 -14.15 8.03
CA ILE A 45 12.79 -15.17 9.00
C ILE A 45 12.90 -16.55 8.33
N ILE A 46 11.85 -16.97 7.62
CA ILE A 46 11.79 -18.29 6.96
C ILE A 46 12.86 -18.39 5.86
N TYR A 47 13.00 -17.37 5.03
CA TYR A 47 13.93 -17.39 3.90
C TYR A 47 15.39 -17.41 4.38
N ARG A 48 15.70 -16.68 5.47
CA ARG A 48 17.04 -16.68 6.08
C ARG A 48 17.41 -18.02 6.69
N ASP A 49 16.46 -18.70 7.34
CA ASP A 49 16.65 -20.05 7.88
C ASP A 49 17.05 -21.04 6.78
N GLN A 50 16.38 -20.97 5.62
CA GLN A 50 16.67 -21.87 4.49
C GLN A 50 17.99 -21.57 3.76
N THR A 51 18.38 -20.29 3.67
CA THR A 51 19.52 -19.87 2.83
C THR A 51 20.82 -19.64 3.60
N ARG A 52 20.83 -19.83 4.94
CA ARG A 52 21.98 -19.62 5.83
C ARG A 52 22.70 -18.29 5.57
N LEU A 53 21.93 -17.24 5.29
CA LEU A 53 22.44 -15.88 5.10
C LEU A 53 22.79 -15.29 6.48
N GLU A 54 23.93 -15.70 7.02
CA GLU A 54 24.45 -15.22 8.33
C GLU A 54 25.04 -13.79 8.23
N THR A 55 25.42 -13.32 7.04
CA THR A 55 26.33 -12.16 6.91
C THR A 55 25.65 -10.78 6.77
N TYR A 56 24.33 -10.68 6.62
CA TYR A 56 23.68 -9.38 6.46
C TYR A 56 22.70 -9.07 7.59
N ASP A 57 23.21 -8.38 8.60
CA ASP A 57 22.47 -7.75 9.70
C ASP A 57 21.69 -6.48 9.28
N ILE A 58 21.68 -6.16 7.98
CA ILE A 58 21.32 -4.82 7.50
C ILE A 58 19.82 -4.53 7.57
N ILE A 59 18.95 -5.54 7.47
CA ILE A 59 17.49 -5.33 7.58
C ILE A 59 17.03 -5.73 8.98
N MET A 60 17.21 -4.81 9.93
CA MET A 60 16.63 -4.94 11.26
C MET A 60 15.10 -5.00 11.16
N PRO A 61 14.41 -5.83 11.98
CA PRO A 61 12.95 -5.85 12.07
C PRO A 61 12.34 -4.45 12.23
N PHE A 62 13.03 -3.57 12.96
CA PHE A 62 12.63 -2.18 13.16
C PHE A 62 12.55 -1.36 11.86
N SER A 63 13.48 -1.58 10.92
CA SER A 63 13.47 -0.93 9.61
C SER A 63 12.24 -1.34 8.80
N ILE A 64 11.89 -2.63 8.81
CA ILE A 64 10.70 -3.18 8.14
C ILE A 64 9.43 -2.53 8.72
N PHE A 65 9.28 -2.55 10.05
CA PHE A 65 8.11 -1.97 10.71
C PHE A 65 8.00 -0.45 10.58
N THR A 66 9.09 0.25 10.25
CA THR A 66 9.04 1.70 10.00
C THR A 66 8.77 1.99 8.52
N ALA A 67 9.42 1.27 7.61
CA ALA A 67 9.39 1.55 6.18
C ALA A 67 8.05 1.16 5.52
N PHE A 68 7.53 -0.05 5.79
CA PHE A 68 6.34 -0.54 5.11
C PHE A 68 5.04 0.19 5.50
N PRO A 69 4.80 0.56 6.77
CA PRO A 69 3.66 1.40 7.12
C PRO A 69 3.75 2.80 6.50
N LEU A 70 4.93 3.43 6.51
CA LEU A 70 5.14 4.73 5.86
C LEU A 70 4.86 4.65 4.36
N PHE A 71 5.38 3.61 3.70
CA PHE A 71 5.11 3.31 2.30
C PHE A 71 3.61 3.07 2.05
N GLY A 72 2.94 2.36 2.95
CA GLY A 72 1.49 2.14 2.91
C GLY A 72 0.69 3.43 2.98
N VAL A 73 1.06 4.36 3.86
CA VAL A 73 0.43 5.70 3.96
C VAL A 73 0.59 6.48 2.66
N VAL A 74 1.81 6.53 2.11
CA VAL A 74 2.08 7.20 0.82
C VAL A 74 1.25 6.55 -0.30
N SER A 75 1.17 5.22 -0.31
CA SER A 75 0.41 4.46 -1.31
C SER A 75 -1.10 4.65 -1.18
N GLY A 76 -1.63 4.80 0.03
CA GLY A 76 -3.03 5.14 0.30
C GLY A 76 -3.37 6.58 -0.10
N GLY A 77 -2.45 7.52 0.11
CA GLY A 77 -2.56 8.89 -0.40
C GLY A 77 -2.55 8.94 -1.92
N ALA A 78 -1.68 8.15 -2.57
CA ALA A 78 -1.67 7.99 -4.02
C ALA A 78 -3.00 7.41 -4.51
N TYR A 79 -3.53 6.37 -3.85
CA TYR A 79 -4.83 5.80 -4.18
C TYR A 79 -5.96 6.83 -4.13
N PHE A 80 -5.99 7.69 -3.09
CA PHE A 80 -6.96 8.78 -2.99
C PHE A 80 -6.88 9.73 -4.19
N LEU A 81 -5.68 10.08 -4.65
CA LEU A 81 -5.50 10.91 -5.84
C LEU A 81 -6.05 10.22 -7.09
N PHE A 82 -5.73 8.94 -7.30
CA PHE A 82 -6.25 8.19 -8.44
C PHE A 82 -7.78 8.07 -8.41
N ALA A 83 -8.36 7.73 -7.26
CA ALA A 83 -9.80 7.59 -7.09
C ALA A 83 -10.57 8.90 -7.28
N ASN A 84 -9.99 10.05 -6.90
CA ASN A 84 -10.66 11.34 -6.93
C ASN A 84 -10.48 12.11 -8.26
N TYR A 85 -9.36 11.90 -8.97
CA TYR A 85 -9.05 12.63 -10.19
C TYR A 85 -9.28 11.84 -11.49
N LEU A 86 -9.35 10.50 -11.45
CA LEU A 86 -9.52 9.67 -12.64
C LEU A 86 -10.84 8.89 -12.64
N HIS A 87 -11.51 8.85 -13.79
CA HIS A 87 -12.62 7.93 -14.01
C HIS A 87 -12.07 6.49 -14.01
N ARG A 88 -12.61 5.63 -13.13
CA ARG A 88 -12.08 4.27 -12.83
C ARG A 88 -10.69 4.27 -12.17
N GLY A 89 -10.43 5.23 -11.29
CA GLY A 89 -9.17 5.35 -10.54
C GLY A 89 -8.67 4.06 -9.90
N ASP A 90 -9.55 3.23 -9.36
CA ASP A 90 -9.18 1.98 -8.68
C ASP A 90 -8.53 0.96 -9.63
N THR A 91 -9.11 0.80 -10.82
CA THR A 91 -8.58 -0.10 -11.86
C THR A 91 -7.24 0.41 -12.38
N ILE A 92 -7.12 1.73 -12.58
CA ILE A 92 -5.87 2.34 -13.04
C ILE A 92 -4.78 2.18 -11.99
N TYR A 93 -5.10 2.39 -10.72
CA TYR A 93 -4.19 2.19 -9.60
C TYR A 93 -3.67 0.74 -9.55
N MET A 94 -4.57 -0.24 -9.64
CA MET A 94 -4.21 -1.65 -9.72
C MET A 94 -3.25 -1.94 -10.87
N ILE A 95 -3.58 -1.47 -12.08
CA ILE A 95 -2.74 -1.70 -13.27
C ILE A 95 -1.35 -1.08 -13.09
N VAL A 96 -1.28 0.17 -12.62
CA VAL A 96 -0.01 0.87 -12.39
C VAL A 96 0.86 0.10 -11.39
N TRP A 97 0.30 -0.33 -10.26
CA TRP A 97 1.06 -1.07 -9.26
C TRP A 97 1.48 -2.46 -9.71
N VAL A 98 0.65 -3.17 -10.48
CA VAL A 98 1.02 -4.45 -11.08
C VAL A 98 2.16 -4.27 -12.09
N LEU A 99 2.11 -3.23 -12.93
CA LEU A 99 3.18 -2.92 -13.87
C LEU A 99 4.48 -2.55 -13.14
N VAL A 100 4.41 -1.71 -12.11
CA VAL A 100 5.57 -1.36 -11.27
C VAL A 100 6.16 -2.61 -10.63
N MET A 101 5.33 -3.50 -10.08
CA MET A 101 5.77 -4.77 -9.50
C MET A 101 6.49 -5.63 -10.54
N LEU A 102 5.92 -5.82 -11.73
CA LEU A 102 6.56 -6.58 -12.81
C LEU A 102 7.90 -5.99 -13.24
N ILE A 103 7.97 -4.67 -13.41
CA ILE A 103 9.21 -3.96 -13.78
C ILE A 103 10.27 -4.18 -12.70
N LEU A 104 9.92 -4.05 -11.42
CA LEU A 104 10.86 -4.24 -10.30
C LEU A 104 11.34 -5.69 -10.20
N VAL A 105 10.47 -6.68 -10.43
CA VAL A 105 10.85 -8.10 -10.47
C VAL A 105 11.83 -8.35 -11.62
N VAL A 106 11.52 -7.89 -12.83
CA VAL A 106 12.39 -8.03 -14.00
C VAL A 106 13.73 -7.35 -13.73
N LEU A 107 13.73 -6.10 -13.27
CA LEU A 107 14.95 -5.37 -12.96
C LEU A 107 15.81 -6.11 -11.92
N SER A 108 15.19 -6.63 -10.87
CA SER A 108 15.89 -7.40 -9.82
C SER A 108 16.52 -8.69 -10.34
N ILE A 109 15.92 -9.31 -11.37
CA ILE A 109 16.48 -10.50 -12.03
C ILE A 109 17.66 -10.12 -12.94
N TYR A 110 17.54 -9.04 -13.71
CA TYR A 110 18.52 -8.65 -14.72
C TYR A 110 19.78 -7.95 -14.17
N THR A 111 19.68 -7.21 -13.06
CA THR A 111 20.80 -6.41 -12.52
C THR A 111 21.90 -7.22 -11.82
N GLY A 112 21.72 -8.54 -11.63
CA GLY A 112 22.62 -9.40 -10.84
C GLY A 112 23.50 -10.35 -11.65
N HIS A 113 24.22 -9.87 -12.67
CA HIS A 113 25.13 -10.69 -13.49
C HIS A 113 26.44 -11.08 -12.76
N GLU A 114 26.74 -10.53 -11.58
CA GLU A 114 27.93 -10.90 -10.82
C GLU A 114 27.68 -12.07 -9.85
N GLU A 115 28.42 -13.16 -10.04
CA GLU A 115 28.16 -14.48 -9.45
C GLU A 115 28.56 -14.65 -7.97
N ALA A 116 28.67 -13.57 -7.20
CA ALA A 116 28.99 -13.70 -5.78
C ALA A 116 27.88 -14.50 -5.05
N PRO A 117 28.20 -15.61 -4.36
CA PRO A 117 27.19 -16.50 -3.77
C PRO A 117 26.28 -15.81 -2.74
N GLY A 118 26.76 -14.76 -2.08
CA GLY A 118 25.94 -13.94 -1.17
C GLY A 118 24.87 -13.09 -1.87
N LEU A 119 25.12 -12.63 -3.12
CA LEU A 119 24.15 -11.83 -3.87
C LEU A 119 22.99 -12.66 -4.43
N LYS A 120 23.21 -13.94 -4.73
CA LYS A 120 22.15 -14.83 -5.26
C LYS A 120 21.03 -15.04 -4.23
N GLY A 121 21.38 -15.23 -2.95
CA GLY A 121 20.40 -15.37 -1.86
C GLY A 121 19.62 -14.08 -1.61
N PHE A 122 20.31 -12.94 -1.58
CA PHE A 122 19.70 -11.62 -1.38
C PHE A 122 18.68 -11.27 -2.49
N ARG A 123 18.96 -11.65 -3.74
CA ARG A 123 18.03 -11.42 -4.86
C ARG A 123 16.69 -12.12 -4.65
N GLY A 124 16.69 -13.39 -4.24
CA GLY A 124 15.44 -14.11 -4.00
C GLY A 124 14.64 -13.52 -2.84
N LEU A 125 15.33 -13.05 -1.79
CA LEU A 125 14.69 -12.31 -0.70
C LEU A 125 14.03 -11.02 -1.23
N PHE A 126 14.76 -10.23 -2.02
CA PHE A 126 14.26 -8.96 -2.55
C PHE A 126 13.06 -9.15 -3.49
N VAL A 127 13.10 -10.17 -4.37
CA VAL A 127 11.98 -10.53 -5.24
C VAL A 127 10.76 -10.94 -4.43
N GLY A 128 10.92 -11.74 -3.37
CA GLY A 128 9.83 -12.12 -2.49
C GLY A 128 9.19 -10.91 -1.79
N ILE A 129 10.01 -9.97 -1.31
CA ILE A 129 9.54 -8.71 -0.71
C ILE A 129 8.76 -7.88 -1.74
N ILE A 130 9.26 -7.75 -2.97
CA ILE A 130 8.56 -7.04 -4.06
C ILE A 130 7.20 -7.68 -4.35
N LEU A 131 7.14 -9.02 -4.41
CA LEU A 131 5.89 -9.73 -4.68
C LEU A 131 4.86 -9.54 -3.58
N ILE A 132 5.25 -9.71 -2.31
CA ILE A 132 4.36 -9.49 -1.16
C ILE A 132 3.89 -8.02 -1.16
N THR A 133 4.83 -7.08 -1.23
CA THR A 133 4.50 -5.66 -1.15
C THR A 133 3.64 -5.22 -2.32
N GLY A 134 4.03 -5.57 -3.54
CA GLY A 134 3.31 -5.19 -4.76
C GLY A 134 1.91 -5.79 -4.84
N LEU A 135 1.73 -7.06 -4.47
CA LEU A 135 0.43 -7.71 -4.49
C LEU A 135 -0.52 -7.11 -3.46
N PHE A 136 -0.08 -6.95 -2.21
CA PHE A 136 -0.91 -6.39 -1.15
C PHE A 136 -1.15 -4.88 -1.32
N THR A 137 -0.21 -4.14 -1.93
CA THR A 137 -0.43 -2.72 -2.28
C THR A 137 -1.42 -2.59 -3.43
N ALA A 138 -1.26 -3.39 -4.49
CA ALA A 138 -2.13 -3.34 -5.67
C ALA A 138 -3.57 -3.72 -5.33
N PHE A 139 -3.79 -4.80 -4.58
CA PHE A 139 -5.13 -5.33 -4.32
C PHE A 139 -5.67 -5.00 -2.93
N GLY A 140 -4.81 -5.00 -1.90
CA GLY A 140 -5.24 -4.82 -0.52
C GLY A 140 -5.68 -3.39 -0.21
N ILE A 141 -5.02 -2.37 -0.76
CA ILE A 141 -5.40 -0.96 -0.57
C ILE A 141 -6.77 -0.63 -1.18
N PRO A 142 -7.06 -0.93 -2.47
CA PRO A 142 -8.40 -0.70 -3.02
C PRO A 142 -9.48 -1.54 -2.34
N PHE A 143 -9.15 -2.76 -1.91
CA PHE A 143 -10.09 -3.61 -1.17
C PHE A 143 -10.47 -2.99 0.18
N LEU A 144 -9.49 -2.53 0.96
CA LEU A 144 -9.77 -1.87 2.24
C LEU A 144 -10.48 -0.53 2.07
N ALA A 145 -10.16 0.22 1.01
CA ALA A 145 -10.81 1.49 0.71
C ALA A 145 -12.29 1.32 0.33
N HIS A 146 -12.65 0.24 -0.36
CA HIS A 146 -14.04 -0.10 -0.66
C HIS A 146 -14.81 -0.71 0.51
N HIS A 147 -14.12 -1.27 1.51
CA HIS A 147 -14.72 -1.86 2.70
C HIS A 147 -14.37 -1.07 3.99
N PRO A 148 -14.81 0.19 4.10
CA PRO A 148 -14.47 1.05 5.25
C PRO A 148 -15.09 0.55 6.57
N ARG A 149 -16.12 -0.31 6.50
CA ARG A 149 -16.74 -0.96 7.67
C ARG A 149 -15.80 -1.89 8.44
N LEU A 150 -14.66 -2.31 7.87
CA LEU A 150 -13.71 -3.16 8.59
C LEU A 150 -12.90 -2.40 9.65
N TYR A 151 -12.74 -1.08 9.52
CA TYR A 151 -11.79 -0.30 10.35
C TYR A 151 -12.35 1.02 10.91
N LEU A 152 -13.60 1.36 10.61
CA LEU A 152 -14.26 2.57 11.11
C LEU A 152 -15.56 2.21 11.84
N THR A 153 -15.77 2.85 12.99
CA THR A 153 -16.98 2.73 13.80
C THR A 153 -18.18 3.34 13.06
N GLN A 154 -19.38 2.78 13.26
CA GLN A 154 -20.64 3.24 12.63
C GLN A 154 -20.90 4.75 12.81
N GLU A 155 -20.44 5.37 13.90
CA GLU A 155 -20.61 6.80 14.16
C GLU A 155 -19.87 7.70 13.16
N ASP A 156 -18.72 7.25 12.64
CA ASP A 156 -17.94 7.97 11.61
C ASP A 156 -18.55 7.79 10.20
N ILE A 157 -19.39 6.77 10.03
CA ILE A 157 -20.12 6.47 8.79
C ILE A 157 -21.48 7.20 8.79
N ARG A 158 -22.07 7.43 9.96
CA ARG A 158 -23.42 8.01 10.13
C ARG A 158 -23.48 9.53 9.96
N GLY A 159 -22.34 10.21 9.83
CA GLY A 159 -22.30 11.60 9.36
C GLY A 159 -22.80 11.79 7.92
N GLU A 160 -23.12 10.70 7.21
CA GLU A 160 -23.62 10.68 5.84
C GLU A 160 -25.15 10.41 5.71
N GLU A 161 -25.88 10.14 6.79
CA GLU A 161 -27.36 10.01 6.77
C GLU A 161 -28.09 11.31 7.16
#